data_AF-A0A924LYZ7-F1
#
_entry.id   AF-A0A924LYZ7-F1
#
_cell.length_a   1.000
_cell.length_b   1.000
_cell.length_c   1.000
_cell.angle_alpha   90.00
_cell.angle_beta   90.00
_cell.angle_gamma   90.00
#
_symmetry.space_group_name_H-M   'P 1'
#
loop_
_entity.id
_entity.type
_entity.pdbx_description
1 polymer ?
#
loop_
_entity_poly.entity_id
_entity_poly.type
_entity_poly.pdbx_seq_one_letter_code
_entity_poly.pdbx_strand_id
1 'polypeptide(L)'
;MSIPDPAILVRQLINLAEREREALALGAGSWEQVVVARDEFDSTFGMLERAVDSRALTGRERNDLVRLQHLHAENMRIADELRAQTGKVLGELSNVRKIGGYAPLGSSYRPTPRYLDSSA
;
A
#
# COMPACT_ATOMS: atom_id res chain seq x y z
N MET A 1 35.49 -2.43 -7.31
CA MET A 1 34.16 -2.43 -7.95
C MET A 1 34.01 -1.16 -8.74
N SER A 2 33.69 -1.24 -10.04
CA SER A 2 33.42 -0.05 -10.86
C SER A 2 32.08 0.55 -10.45
N ILE A 3 32.03 1.86 -10.26
CA ILE A 3 30.76 2.58 -10.05
C ILE A 3 29.96 2.50 -11.36
N PRO A 4 28.68 2.09 -11.35
CA PRO A 4 27.84 2.04 -12.54
C PRO A 4 27.62 3.46 -13.12
N ASP A 5 27.38 3.54 -14.43
CA ASP A 5 27.10 4.83 -15.09
C ASP A 5 25.80 5.45 -14.54
N PRO A 6 25.81 6.72 -14.04
CA PRO A 6 24.61 7.45 -13.64
C PRO A 6 23.46 7.37 -14.65
N ALA A 7 23.73 7.39 -15.96
CA ALA A 7 22.69 7.31 -16.98
C ALA A 7 21.93 5.97 -16.93
N ILE A 8 22.63 4.88 -16.63
CA ILE A 8 22.03 3.55 -16.49
C ILE A 8 21.18 3.51 -15.23
N LEU A 9 21.71 4.03 -14.12
CA LEU A 9 21.03 4.06 -12.82
C LEU A 9 19.75 4.89 -12.87
N VAL A 10 19.78 6.09 -13.47
CA VAL A 10 18.59 6.93 -13.63
C VAL A 10 17.51 6.21 -14.46
N ARG A 11 17.90 5.53 -15.54
CA ARG A 11 16.95 4.79 -16.37
C ARG A 11 16.37 3.58 -15.64
N GLN A 12 17.16 2.89 -14.83
CA GLN A 12 16.68 1.81 -13.97
C GLN A 12 15.67 2.32 -12.96
N LEU A 13 15.95 3.45 -12.29
CA LEU A 13 15.02 4.07 -11.35
C LEU A 13 13.69 4.45 -12.00
N ILE A 14 13.70 5.00 -13.22
CA ILE A 14 12.47 5.31 -13.96
C ILE A 14 11.66 4.04 -14.20
N ASN A 15 12.30 2.96 -14.67
CA ASN A 15 11.60 1.70 -14.93
C ASN A 15 11.01 1.10 -13.64
N LEU A 16 11.73 1.19 -12.51
CA LEU A 16 11.26 0.71 -11.22
C LEU A 16 10.05 1.49 -10.71
N ALA A 17 10.09 2.82 -10.84
CA ALA A 17 8.97 3.67 -10.49
C ALA A 17 7.76 3.45 -11.42
N GLU A 18 7.96 3.15 -12.70
CA GLU A 18 6.87 2.79 -13.63
C GLU A 18 6.24 1.43 -13.24
N ARG A 19 7.05 0.44 -12.85
CA ARG A 19 6.56 -0.85 -12.33
C ARG A 19 5.80 -0.70 -11.02
N GLU A 20 6.30 0.11 -10.09
CA GLU A 20 5.61 0.43 -8.83
C GLU A 20 4.22 1.01 -9.13
N ARG A 21 4.12 1.94 -10.08
CA ARG A 21 2.84 2.53 -10.51
C ARG A 21 1.88 1.49 -11.08
N GLU A 22 2.36 0.61 -11.95
CA GLU A 22 1.55 -0.47 -12.52
C GLU A 22 1.03 -1.41 -11.43
N ALA A 23 1.89 -1.78 -10.47
CA ALA A 23 1.51 -2.60 -9.34
C ALA A 23 0.51 -1.88 -8.42
N LEU A 24 0.66 -0.58 -8.17
CA LEU A 24 -0.32 0.22 -7.43
C LEU A 24 -1.68 0.28 -8.14
N ALA A 25 -1.69 0.38 -9.47
CA ALA A 25 -2.92 0.38 -10.26
C ALA A 25 -3.68 -0.96 -10.22
N LEU A 26 -2.97 -2.07 -10.04
CA LEU A 26 -3.55 -3.41 -9.90
C LEU A 26 -4.14 -3.68 -8.49
N GLY A 27 -3.84 -2.83 -7.50
CA GLY A 27 -4.45 -2.86 -6.18
C GLY A 27 -3.91 -3.93 -5.22
N ALA A 28 -4.77 -4.49 -4.38
CA ALA A 28 -4.36 -5.32 -3.22
C ALA A 28 -3.61 -6.62 -3.59
N GLY A 29 -3.80 -7.14 -4.81
CA GLY A 29 -3.16 -8.38 -5.26
C GLY A 29 -1.68 -8.25 -5.64
N SER A 30 -1.16 -7.03 -5.72
CA SER A 30 0.19 -6.71 -6.22
C SER A 30 1.03 -5.94 -5.21
N TRP A 31 0.62 -5.90 -3.93
CA TRP A 31 1.36 -5.18 -2.88
C TRP A 31 2.79 -5.71 -2.69
N GLU A 32 2.99 -7.02 -2.83
CA GLU A 32 4.33 -7.62 -2.80
C GLU A 32 5.22 -7.09 -3.93
N GLN A 33 4.65 -6.87 -5.12
CA GLN A 33 5.37 -6.30 -6.26
C GLN A 33 5.73 -4.82 -6.03
N VAL A 34 4.86 -4.07 -5.34
CA VAL A 34 5.15 -2.68 -4.90
C VAL A 34 6.33 -2.67 -3.94
N VAL A 35 6.35 -3.55 -2.93
CA VAL A 35 7.45 -3.64 -1.95
C VAL A 35 8.77 -4.01 -2.63
N VAL A 36 8.77 -5.03 -3.50
CA VAL A 36 9.99 -5.44 -4.23
C VAL A 36 10.51 -4.29 -5.11
N ALA A 37 9.63 -3.62 -5.85
CA ALA A 37 10.03 -2.48 -6.68
C ALA A 37 10.62 -1.32 -5.84
N ARG A 38 10.10 -1.11 -4.63
CA ARG A 38 10.58 -0.08 -3.68
C ARG A 38 11.96 -0.41 -3.14
N ASP A 39 12.19 -1.65 -2.71
CA ASP A 39 13.49 -2.10 -2.19
C ASP A 39 14.58 -2.00 -3.27
N GLU A 40 14.26 -2.40 -4.50
CA GLU A 40 15.15 -2.25 -5.66
C GLU A 40 15.42 -0.77 -5.98
N PHE A 41 14.40 0.09 -5.83
CA PHE A 41 14.51 1.53 -6.05
C PHE A 41 15.49 2.17 -5.07
N ASP A 42 15.31 1.93 -3.77
CA ASP A 42 16.15 2.51 -2.72
C ASP A 42 17.62 2.08 -2.86
N SER A 43 17.84 0.81 -3.19
CA SER A 43 19.19 0.27 -3.48
C SER A 43 19.83 0.97 -4.69
N THR A 44 19.09 1.11 -5.79
CA THR A 44 19.57 1.77 -7.02
C THR A 44 19.80 3.26 -6.81
N PHE A 45 18.97 3.92 -6.01
CA PHE A 45 19.10 5.33 -5.67
C PHE A 45 20.38 5.58 -4.87
N GLY A 46 20.68 4.74 -3.87
CA GLY A 46 21.93 4.83 -3.13
C GLY A 46 23.19 4.54 -3.98
N MET A 47 23.06 3.81 -5.11
CA MET A 47 24.14 3.71 -6.10
C MET A 47 24.27 4.99 -6.92
N LEU A 48 23.15 5.61 -7.29
CA LEU A 48 23.14 6.86 -8.04
C LEU A 48 23.76 8.00 -7.24
N GLU A 49 23.43 8.15 -5.95
CA GLU A 49 24.02 9.18 -5.08
C GLU A 49 25.55 9.10 -5.12
N ARG A 50 26.09 7.90 -4.92
CA ARG A 50 27.54 7.65 -5.00
C ARG A 50 28.12 7.91 -6.39
N ALA A 51 27.35 7.66 -7.46
CA ALA A 51 27.79 7.88 -8.83
C ALA A 51 27.77 9.37 -9.22
N VAL A 52 26.83 10.16 -8.69
CA VAL A 52 26.76 11.61 -8.87
C VAL A 52 27.91 12.31 -8.14
N ASP A 53 28.32 11.81 -6.98
CA ASP A 53 29.50 12.32 -6.28
C ASP A 53 30.79 12.11 -7.09
N SER A 54 30.80 11.08 -7.96
CA SER A 54 31.96 10.76 -8.80
C SER A 54 32.05 11.58 -10.09
N ARG A 55 30.93 12.12 -10.59
CA ARG A 55 30.90 12.99 -11.79
C ARG A 55 29.69 13.90 -11.86
N ALA A 56 29.88 15.06 -12.48
CA ALA A 56 28.77 15.94 -12.82
C ALA A 56 27.76 15.24 -13.76
N LEU A 57 26.48 15.45 -13.45
CA LEU A 57 25.37 15.01 -14.29
C LEU A 57 25.27 15.82 -15.57
N THR A 58 24.96 15.15 -16.68
CA THR A 58 24.63 15.78 -17.95
C THR A 58 23.26 16.46 -17.89
N GLY A 59 22.98 17.41 -18.79
CA GLY A 59 21.67 18.06 -18.87
C GLY A 59 20.52 17.07 -19.09
N ARG A 60 20.77 15.98 -19.84
CA ARG A 60 19.81 14.89 -20.03
C ARG A 60 19.51 14.15 -18.73
N GLU A 61 20.55 13.75 -17.99
CA GLU A 61 20.40 13.03 -16.72
C GLU A 61 19.64 13.87 -15.68
N ARG A 62 19.86 15.20 -15.65
CA ARG A 62 19.09 16.11 -14.81
C ARG A 62 17.61 16.13 -15.18
N ASN A 63 17.28 16.19 -16.47
CA ASN A 63 15.89 16.13 -16.93
C ASN A 63 15.22 14.80 -16.57
N ASP A 64 15.95 13.70 -16.72
CA ASP A 64 15.46 12.36 -16.37
C ASP A 64 15.23 12.23 -14.86
N LEU A 65 16.05 12.89 -14.02
CA LEU A 65 15.81 12.97 -12.57
C LEU A 65 14.58 13.80 -12.20
N VAL A 66 14.34 14.92 -12.88
CA VAL A 66 13.10 15.70 -12.69
C VAL A 66 11.89 14.85 -13.07
N ARG A 67 11.95 14.11 -14.18
CA ARG A 67 10.89 13.16 -14.56
C ARG A 67 10.70 12.10 -13.48
N LEU A 68 11.79 11.54 -12.95
CA LEU A 68 11.73 10.54 -11.89
C LEU A 68 11.08 11.10 -10.62
N GLN A 69 11.42 12.32 -10.23
CA GLN A 69 10.83 13.00 -9.07
C GLN A 69 9.31 13.16 -9.23
N HIS A 70 8.84 13.57 -10.41
CA HIS A 70 7.41 13.69 -10.68
C HIS A 70 6.70 12.34 -10.59
N LEU A 71 7.28 11.30 -11.17
CA LEU A 71 6.72 9.94 -11.15
C LEU A 71 6.64 9.40 -9.72
N HIS A 72 7.68 9.59 -8.91
CA HIS A 72 7.69 9.18 -7.52
C HIS A 72 6.64 9.91 -6.67
N ALA A 73 6.49 11.23 -6.87
CA ALA A 73 5.45 12.01 -6.20
C ALA A 73 4.04 11.51 -6.54
N GLU A 74 3.82 11.13 -7.81
CA GLU A 74 2.55 10.55 -8.25
C GLU A 74 2.29 9.18 -7.61
N ASN A 75 3.29 8.30 -7.56
CA ASN A 75 3.18 6.99 -6.91
C ASN A 75 2.84 7.13 -5.42
N MET A 76 3.46 8.07 -4.71
CA MET A 76 3.16 8.35 -3.31
C MET A 76 1.72 8.82 -3.11
N ARG A 77 1.22 9.71 -4.00
CA ARG A 77 -0.18 10.15 -3.96
C ARG A 77 -1.15 8.98 -4.13
N ILE A 78 -0.89 8.08 -5.09
CA ILE A 78 -1.72 6.88 -5.33
C ILE A 78 -1.69 5.96 -4.10
N ALA A 79 -0.52 5.73 -3.51
CA ALA A 79 -0.39 4.90 -2.32
C ALA A 79 -1.17 5.48 -1.12
N ASP A 80 -1.14 6.80 -0.93
CA ASP A 80 -1.91 7.48 0.12
C ASP A 80 -3.43 7.36 -0.11
N GLU A 81 -3.87 7.48 -1.37
CA GLU A 81 -5.28 7.29 -1.74
C GLU A 81 -5.75 5.86 -1.48
N LEU A 82 -4.97 4.86 -1.87
CA LEU A 82 -5.25 3.46 -1.59
C LEU A 82 -5.33 3.19 -0.08
N ARG A 83 -4.38 3.72 0.69
CA ARG A 83 -4.38 3.62 2.16
C ARG A 83 -5.64 4.22 2.77
N ALA A 84 -6.05 5.40 2.30
CA ALA A 84 -7.26 6.07 2.77
C ALA A 84 -8.52 5.25 2.45
N GLN A 85 -8.60 4.65 1.26
CA GLN A 85 -9.70 3.77 0.87
C GLN A 85 -9.75 2.50 1.73
N THR A 86 -8.62 1.82 1.94
CA THR A 86 -8.55 0.64 2.83
C THR A 86 -8.96 0.99 4.26
N GLY A 87 -8.53 2.15 4.77
CA GLY A 87 -8.94 2.64 6.09
C GLY A 87 -10.45 2.85 6.22
N LYS A 88 -11.11 3.39 5.18
CA LYS A 88 -12.57 3.53 5.14
C LYS A 88 -13.27 2.18 5.16
N VAL A 89 -12.84 1.23 4.31
CA VAL A 89 -13.42 -0.12 4.25
C VAL A 89 -13.28 -0.85 5.59
N LEU A 90 -12.12 -0.76 6.24
CA LEU A 90 -11.92 -1.33 7.58
C LEU A 90 -12.82 -0.67 8.65
N GLY A 91 -12.99 0.66 8.57
CA GLY A 91 -13.92 1.39 9.42
C GLY A 91 -15.38 0.95 9.24
N GLU A 92 -15.81 0.78 7.98
CA GLU A 92 -17.15 0.28 7.65
C GLU A 92 -17.35 -1.16 8.12
N LEU A 93 -16.39 -2.06 7.89
CA LEU A 93 -16.44 -3.43 8.39
C LEU A 93 -16.47 -3.51 9.93
N SER A 94 -15.72 -2.64 10.61
CA SER A 94 -15.78 -2.50 12.08
C SER A 94 -17.17 -2.05 12.55
N ASN A 95 -17.79 -1.10 11.84
CA ASN A 95 -19.15 -0.65 12.13
C ASN A 95 -20.19 -1.75 11.86
N VAL A 96 -20.05 -2.54 10.79
CA VAL A 96 -20.90 -3.71 10.53
C VAL A 96 -20.75 -4.74 11.66
N ARG A 97 -19.52 -4.99 12.16
CA ARG A 97 -19.29 -5.88 13.30
C ARG A 97 -19.92 -5.36 14.59
N LYS A 98 -19.94 -4.04 14.81
CA LYS A 98 -20.66 -3.42 15.93
C LYS A 98 -22.18 -3.56 15.81
N ILE A 99 -22.74 -3.44 14.60
CA ILE A 99 -24.17 -3.63 14.35
C ILE A 99 -24.58 -5.12 14.45
N GLY A 100 -23.67 -6.04 14.10
CA GLY A 100 -23.85 -7.49 14.29
C GLY A 100 -23.63 -7.99 15.73
N GLY A 101 -23.19 -7.11 16.64
CA GLY A 101 -23.05 -7.41 18.06
C GLY A 101 -24.40 -7.28 18.78
N TYR A 102 -25.12 -8.42 18.89
CA TYR A 102 -26.18 -8.70 19.86
C TYR A 102 -27.03 -7.50 20.32
N ALA A 103 -28.24 -7.37 19.76
CA ALA A 103 -29.35 -6.94 20.61
C ALA A 103 -29.57 -8.06 21.64
N PRO A 104 -29.33 -7.85 22.96
CA PRO A 104 -29.73 -8.85 23.93
C PRO A 104 -31.24 -9.00 23.82
N LEU A 105 -31.70 -10.19 23.44
CA LEU A 105 -33.10 -10.58 23.60
C LEU A 105 -33.50 -10.23 25.03
N GLY A 106 -34.56 -9.43 25.16
CA GLY A 106 -34.99 -8.82 26.40
C GLY A 106 -34.99 -9.81 27.58
N SER A 107 -34.53 -9.34 28.72
CA SER A 107 -34.37 -10.06 29.99
C SER A 107 -35.69 -10.46 30.66
N SER A 108 -36.71 -10.83 29.90
CA SER A 108 -38.05 -11.15 30.42
C SER A 108 -38.70 -12.37 29.73
N TYR A 109 -37.90 -13.32 29.24
CA TYR A 109 -38.40 -14.67 28.99
C TYR A 109 -38.17 -15.57 30.22
N ARG A 110 -39.12 -15.53 31.17
CA ARG A 110 -39.27 -16.62 32.15
C ARG A 110 -40.23 -17.63 31.55
N PRO A 111 -39.81 -18.85 31.18
CA PRO A 111 -40.75 -19.92 30.93
C PRO A 111 -41.42 -20.23 32.27
N THR A 112 -42.71 -19.89 32.42
CA THR A 112 -43.52 -20.48 33.51
C THR A 112 -43.51 -21.99 33.32
N PRO A 113 -43.01 -22.78 34.28
CA PRO A 113 -43.14 -24.23 34.21
C PRO A 113 -44.64 -24.55 34.30
N ARG A 114 -45.22 -25.07 33.23
CA ARG A 114 -46.50 -25.78 33.35
C ARG A 114 -46.17 -27.12 33.99
N TYR A 115 -46.45 -27.23 35.28
CA TYR A 115 -46.60 -28.53 35.90
C TYR A 115 -47.73 -29.25 35.14
N LEU A 116 -47.38 -30.29 34.40
CA LEU A 116 -48.34 -31.27 33.91
C LEU A 116 -48.81 -32.02 35.17
N ASP A 117 -49.96 -31.59 35.68
CA ASP A 117 -50.67 -32.30 36.73
C ASP A 117 -51.05 -33.66 36.15
N SER A 118 -50.43 -34.72 36.68
CA SER A 118 -50.88 -36.09 36.47
C SER A 118 -51.76 -36.46 37.65
N SER A 119 -53.08 -36.48 37.43
CA SER A 119 -54.15 -37.10 38.25
C SER A 119 -55.44 -36.91 37.44
N ALA A 120 -56.27 -37.88 37.09
CA ALA A 120 -56.44 -39.28 37.45
C ALA A 120 -57.27 -39.98 36.35
#